data_AF-A0A7S2DHZ3-F1
#
_entry.id   AF-A0A7S2DHZ3-F1
#
_cell.length_a   1.000
_cell.length_b   1.000
_cell.length_c   1.000
_cell.angle_alpha   90.00
_cell.angle_beta   90.00
_cell.angle_gamma   90.00
#
_symmetry.space_group_name_H-M   'P 1'
#
loop_
_entity.id
_entity.type
_entity.pdbx_description
1 polymer ?
#
loop_
_entity_poly.entity_id
_entity_poly.type
_entity_poly.pdbx_seq_one_letter_code
_entity_poly.pdbx_strand_id
1 'polypeptide(L)'
;GIDFHVHDVVINNDDDSIAVKPMHRAGVHSDCTRNLLIENIVLTGFGASIGSVPPHADVNCVRNVTFRNVSMPGTGKGVYIKSNPSCGLGTDATGKSVSKTAIIDDITYEDVRIEKPWWWAVWIGPQQQQEPHTSLGDKCSLSYPFPNQCPTQ
;
A
#
# COMPACT_ATOMS: atom_id res chain seq x y z
N GLY A 1 -6.41 -1.81 10.77
CA GLY A 1 -6.97 -2.73 11.78
C GLY A 1 -5.87 -3.61 12.35
N ILE A 2 -6.14 -4.36 13.42
CA ILE A 2 -5.17 -5.27 14.04
C ILE A 2 -5.65 -6.72 14.00
N ASP A 3 -4.72 -7.66 13.92
CA ASP A 3 -4.96 -9.10 14.07
C ASP A 3 -5.97 -9.65 13.04
N PHE A 4 -5.68 -9.45 11.76
CA PHE A 4 -6.48 -10.01 10.66
C PHE A 4 -5.76 -11.19 10.01
N HIS A 5 -6.52 -12.23 9.69
CA HIS A 5 -6.07 -13.37 8.92
C HIS A 5 -6.95 -13.52 7.67
N VAL A 6 -6.34 -13.46 6.50
CA VAL A 6 -7.01 -13.67 5.21
C VAL A 6 -6.39 -14.90 4.59
N HIS A 7 -7.18 -15.95 4.34
CA HIS A 7 -6.64 -17.20 3.83
C HIS A 7 -7.59 -17.95 2.92
N ASP A 8 -7.02 -18.78 2.04
CA ASP A 8 -7.74 -19.73 1.17
C ASP A 8 -8.78 -19.07 0.25
N VAL A 9 -8.39 -17.95 -0.38
CA VAL A 9 -9.28 -17.18 -1.27
C VAL A 9 -8.69 -16.96 -2.66
N VAL A 10 -9.60 -16.81 -3.63
CA VAL A 10 -9.31 -16.35 -4.99
C VAL A 10 -9.95 -14.98 -5.16
N ILE A 11 -9.16 -13.98 -5.52
CA ILE A 11 -9.63 -12.61 -5.75
C ILE A 11 -9.37 -12.24 -7.21
N ASN A 12 -10.46 -11.96 -7.92
CA ASN A 12 -10.44 -11.50 -9.30
C ASN A 12 -11.12 -10.13 -9.41
N ASN A 13 -10.33 -9.11 -9.74
CA ASN A 13 -10.76 -7.72 -9.83
C ASN A 13 -9.81 -6.90 -10.72
N ASP A 14 -10.16 -5.62 -10.94
CA ASP A 14 -9.41 -4.68 -11.79
C ASP A 14 -8.57 -3.66 -10.99
N ASP A 15 -8.52 -3.79 -9.66
CA ASP A 15 -7.74 -2.93 -8.76
C ASP A 15 -6.94 -3.80 -7.78
N ASP A 16 -6.29 -3.22 -6.76
CA ASP A 16 -5.60 -3.94 -5.69
C ASP A 16 -6.42 -5.17 -5.24
N SER A 17 -5.85 -6.37 -5.36
CA SER A 17 -6.55 -7.57 -4.88
C SER A 17 -6.58 -7.59 -3.35
N ILE A 18 -5.54 -7.07 -2.71
CA ILE A 18 -5.52 -6.71 -1.29
C ILE A 18 -4.84 -5.34 -1.17
N ALA A 19 -5.43 -4.44 -0.38
CA ALA A 19 -4.82 -3.15 -0.04
C ALA A 19 -4.75 -2.96 1.47
N VAL A 20 -3.55 -3.12 2.05
CA VAL A 20 -3.32 -2.87 3.47
C VAL A 20 -3.14 -1.37 3.70
N LYS A 21 -4.21 -0.67 4.08
CA LYS A 21 -4.20 0.77 4.36
C LYS A 21 -3.71 1.09 5.78
N PRO A 22 -3.07 2.24 6.00
CA PRO A 22 -2.59 2.62 7.32
C PRO A 22 -3.73 2.97 8.27
N MET A 23 -3.39 2.97 9.55
CA MET A 23 -4.11 3.67 10.61
C MET A 23 -3.14 4.68 11.24
N HIS A 24 -3.65 5.69 11.94
CA HIS A 24 -2.86 6.66 12.68
C HIS A 24 -3.24 6.71 14.16
N ARG A 25 -2.43 7.37 15.00
CA ARG A 25 -2.61 7.42 16.46
C ARG A 25 -3.96 7.97 16.93
N ALA A 26 -4.61 8.81 16.12
CA ALA A 26 -5.97 9.29 16.41
C ALA A 26 -7.09 8.27 16.07
N GLY A 27 -6.76 7.03 15.70
CA GLY A 27 -7.73 5.98 15.40
C GLY A 27 -8.44 5.47 16.65
N VAL A 28 -9.74 5.17 16.53
CA VAL A 28 -10.60 4.75 17.67
C VAL A 28 -10.22 3.37 18.21
N HIS A 29 -9.89 2.44 17.31
CA HIS A 29 -9.69 1.02 17.64
C HIS A 29 -8.25 0.55 17.48
N SER A 30 -7.38 1.37 16.88
CA SER A 30 -5.96 1.11 16.75
C SER A 30 -5.22 2.38 16.37
N ASP A 31 -3.96 2.47 16.75
CA ASP A 31 -3.01 3.50 16.33
C ASP A 31 -2.23 3.13 15.05
N CYS A 32 -2.35 1.87 14.62
CA CYS A 32 -1.62 1.30 13.49
C CYS A 32 -2.40 0.17 12.80
N THR A 33 -2.20 -0.02 11.50
CA THR A 33 -2.58 -1.32 10.89
C THR A 33 -1.44 -2.30 11.12
N ARG A 34 -1.68 -3.40 11.85
CA ARG A 34 -0.61 -4.35 12.17
C ARG A 34 -1.06 -5.77 12.48
N ASN A 35 -0.10 -6.70 12.44
CA ASN A 35 -0.31 -8.12 12.73
C ASN A 35 -1.30 -8.74 11.73
N LEU A 36 -0.94 -8.70 10.45
CA LEU A 36 -1.75 -9.27 9.38
C LEU A 36 -1.05 -10.50 8.80
N LEU A 37 -1.78 -11.59 8.69
CA LEU A 37 -1.35 -12.77 7.95
C LEU A 37 -2.27 -12.97 6.75
N ILE A 38 -1.69 -13.04 5.57
CA ILE A 38 -2.42 -13.18 4.30
C ILE A 38 -1.79 -14.36 3.55
N GLU A 39 -2.50 -15.47 3.41
CA GLU A 39 -1.87 -16.71 2.94
C GLU A 39 -2.73 -17.62 2.09
N ASN A 40 -2.09 -18.46 1.27
CA ASN A 40 -2.77 -19.45 0.43
C ASN A 40 -3.81 -18.80 -0.49
N ILE A 41 -3.40 -17.77 -1.22
CA ILE A 41 -4.31 -16.96 -2.04
C ILE A 41 -3.92 -16.93 -3.52
N VAL A 42 -4.92 -16.67 -4.37
CA VAL A 42 -4.74 -16.38 -5.80
C VAL A 42 -5.22 -14.98 -6.12
N LEU A 43 -4.40 -14.16 -6.78
CA LEU A 43 -4.67 -12.75 -7.06
C LEU A 43 -4.49 -12.43 -8.55
N THR A 44 -5.48 -11.82 -9.19
CA THR A 44 -5.38 -11.41 -10.62
C THR A 44 -5.50 -9.89 -10.86
N GLY A 45 -5.75 -9.09 -9.81
CA GLY A 45 -5.87 -7.63 -9.92
C GLY A 45 -4.54 -6.89 -9.89
N PHE A 46 -4.50 -5.72 -9.24
CA PHE A 46 -3.34 -4.83 -9.11
C PHE A 46 -2.55 -5.01 -7.81
N GLY A 47 -2.45 -6.26 -7.36
CA GLY A 47 -1.38 -6.66 -6.45
C GLY A 47 -1.77 -6.99 -5.03
N ALA A 48 -0.77 -7.53 -4.34
CA ALA A 48 -0.74 -7.74 -2.90
C ALA A 48 -0.14 -6.46 -2.28
N SER A 49 -0.98 -5.45 -2.10
CA SER A 49 -0.53 -4.08 -1.91
C SER A 49 -0.40 -3.67 -0.44
N ILE A 50 0.70 -3.00 -0.11
CA ILE A 50 0.79 -2.14 1.08
C ILE A 50 0.49 -0.71 0.66
N GLY A 51 -0.55 -0.15 1.26
CA GLY A 51 -0.92 1.25 1.11
C GLY A 51 -1.98 1.52 0.05
N SER A 52 -2.05 2.74 -0.46
CA SER A 52 -1.12 3.83 -0.20
C SER A 52 -1.01 4.29 1.24
N VAL A 53 0.21 4.66 1.64
CA VAL A 53 0.54 5.16 2.98
C VAL A 53 1.06 6.60 2.87
N PRO A 54 0.19 7.61 3.06
CA PRO A 54 0.61 9.02 3.08
C PRO A 54 1.17 9.41 4.45
N PRO A 55 2.16 10.31 4.53
CA PRO A 55 2.52 11.00 5.77
C PRO A 55 1.32 11.67 6.47
N HIS A 56 1.25 11.54 7.79
CA HIS A 56 0.21 12.12 8.65
C HIS A 56 0.81 12.75 9.91
N ALA A 57 0.13 13.73 10.51
CA ALA A 57 0.59 14.42 11.72
C ALA A 57 0.63 13.47 12.94
N ASP A 58 -0.40 12.65 13.07
CA ASP A 58 -0.49 11.56 14.05
C ASP A 58 0.21 10.26 13.62
N VAL A 59 1.06 10.31 12.60
CA VAL A 59 1.81 9.17 12.05
C VAL A 59 0.92 8.04 11.51
N ASN A 60 0.81 7.94 10.18
CA ASN A 60 0.21 6.76 9.57
C ASN A 60 1.17 5.58 9.67
N CYS A 61 0.67 4.38 9.96
CA CYS A 61 1.51 3.20 9.94
C CYS A 61 0.84 1.90 9.49
N VAL A 62 1.67 1.07 8.86
CA VAL A 62 1.45 -0.33 8.54
C VAL A 62 2.66 -1.13 9.05
N ARG A 63 2.44 -2.17 9.85
CA ARG A 63 3.51 -2.97 10.45
C ARG A 63 3.20 -4.46 10.57
N ASN A 64 4.20 -5.33 10.56
CA ASN A 64 4.04 -6.77 10.83
C ASN A 64 2.95 -7.37 9.94
N VAL A 65 3.20 -7.36 8.63
CA VAL A 65 2.31 -7.92 7.61
C VAL A 65 3.06 -8.99 6.83
N THR A 66 2.49 -10.19 6.79
CA THR A 66 3.05 -11.31 6.04
C THR A 66 2.09 -11.73 4.95
N PHE A 67 2.57 -11.72 3.71
CA PHE A 67 1.99 -12.42 2.58
C PHE A 67 2.78 -13.71 2.35
N ARG A 68 2.14 -14.88 2.40
CA ARG A 68 2.82 -16.16 2.15
C ARG A 68 2.02 -17.11 1.26
N ASN A 69 2.71 -17.92 0.45
CA ASN A 69 2.07 -18.86 -0.47
C ASN A 69 1.01 -18.18 -1.36
N VAL A 70 1.49 -17.27 -2.22
CA VAL A 70 0.65 -16.41 -3.07
C VAL A 70 0.87 -16.74 -4.54
N SER A 71 -0.21 -16.98 -5.29
CA SER A 71 -0.17 -17.16 -6.75
C SER A 71 -0.79 -15.96 -7.46
N MET A 72 -0.09 -15.41 -8.46
CA MET A 72 -0.53 -14.19 -9.16
C MET A 72 -0.44 -14.34 -10.69
N PRO A 73 -1.35 -15.12 -11.31
CA PRO A 73 -1.34 -15.33 -12.75
C PRO A 73 -1.95 -14.13 -13.51
N GLY A 74 -1.16 -13.50 -14.38
CA GLY A 74 -1.64 -12.41 -15.24
C GLY A 74 -2.05 -11.15 -14.47
N THR A 75 -1.53 -10.96 -13.26
CA THR A 75 -1.82 -9.79 -12.41
C THR A 75 -1.31 -8.49 -13.06
N GLY A 76 -1.97 -7.36 -12.80
CA GLY A 76 -1.48 -6.05 -13.23
C GLY A 76 -0.15 -5.71 -12.57
N LYS A 77 -0.09 -5.80 -11.24
CA LYS A 77 1.14 -5.69 -10.44
C LYS A 77 1.20 -6.80 -9.41
N GLY A 78 2.38 -7.32 -9.09
CA GLY A 78 2.54 -8.34 -8.06
C GLY A 78 2.64 -7.74 -6.65
N VAL A 79 3.86 -7.68 -6.11
CA VAL A 79 4.14 -6.99 -4.85
C VAL A 79 4.11 -5.48 -5.10
N TYR A 80 3.28 -4.75 -4.35
CA TYR A 80 3.09 -3.32 -4.58
C TYR A 80 3.06 -2.50 -3.29
N ILE A 81 4.19 -1.89 -2.93
CA ILE A 81 4.31 -1.01 -1.76
C ILE A 81 4.28 0.44 -2.21
N LYS A 82 3.27 1.18 -1.72
CA LYS A 82 2.91 2.52 -2.17
C LYS A 82 3.09 3.56 -1.07
N SER A 83 4.15 4.35 -1.10
CA SER A 83 4.20 5.60 -0.34
C SER A 83 3.41 6.69 -1.08
N ASN A 84 2.86 7.65 -0.34
CA ASN A 84 2.16 8.80 -0.94
C ASN A 84 2.87 10.11 -0.60
N PRO A 85 2.82 11.13 -1.48
CA PRO A 85 3.32 12.46 -1.15
C PRO A 85 2.36 13.17 -0.20
N SER A 86 2.86 13.56 0.96
CA SER A 86 2.21 14.61 1.75
C SER A 86 3.19 15.16 2.77
N CYS A 87 4.32 15.67 2.28
CA CYS A 87 5.31 16.33 3.13
C CYS A 87 4.75 17.59 3.80
N GLY A 88 5.51 18.14 4.76
CA GLY A 88 5.19 19.38 5.45
C GLY A 88 4.57 19.17 6.83
N LEU A 89 4.06 20.27 7.40
CA LEU A 89 3.49 20.30 8.74
C LEU A 89 2.02 19.88 8.73
N GLY A 90 1.56 19.35 9.86
CA GLY A 90 0.16 19.13 10.19
C GLY A 90 -0.07 19.34 11.68
N THR A 91 -1.33 19.33 12.11
CA THR A 91 -1.67 19.44 13.53
C THR A 91 -1.96 18.04 14.07
N ASP A 92 -1.26 17.61 15.12
CA ASP A 92 -1.50 16.32 15.77
C ASP A 92 -2.73 16.36 16.70
N ALA A 93 -3.09 15.21 17.25
CA ALA A 93 -4.22 15.05 18.18
C ALA A 93 -4.08 15.88 19.48
N THR A 94 -2.88 16.39 19.79
CA THR A 94 -2.64 17.28 20.94
C THR A 94 -2.79 18.77 20.60
N GLY A 95 -3.03 19.09 19.32
CA GLY A 95 -3.10 20.46 18.82
C GLY A 95 -1.75 21.05 18.44
N LYS A 96 -0.67 20.26 18.38
CA LYS A 96 0.67 20.75 18.08
C LYS A 96 0.98 20.65 16.59
N SER A 97 1.63 21.68 16.05
CA SER A 97 2.19 21.65 14.69
C SER A 97 3.43 20.75 14.64
N VAL A 98 3.37 19.69 13.84
CA VAL A 98 4.41 18.66 13.70
C VAL A 98 4.65 18.29 12.24
N SER A 99 5.86 17.84 11.92
CA SER A 99 6.14 17.26 10.60
C SER A 99 5.33 15.98 10.40
N LYS A 100 4.60 15.91 9.29
CA LYS A 100 3.88 14.70 8.90
C LYS A 100 4.86 13.60 8.55
N THR A 101 4.58 12.37 8.99
CA THR A 101 5.38 11.20 8.67
C THR A 101 4.53 9.95 8.55
N ALA A 102 5.10 8.88 8.00
CA ALA A 102 4.48 7.59 7.81
C ALA A 102 5.48 6.46 8.04
N ILE A 103 4.99 5.28 8.41
CA ILE A 103 5.80 4.10 8.69
C ILE A 103 5.25 2.91 7.90
N ILE A 104 6.13 2.28 7.14
CA ILE A 104 5.94 0.95 6.55
C ILE A 104 7.13 0.13 7.02
N ASP A 105 6.87 -0.88 7.83
CA ASP A 105 7.92 -1.59 8.59
C ASP A 105 7.48 -3.04 8.82
N ASP A 106 8.44 -3.96 8.92
CA ASP A 106 8.17 -5.40 9.10
C ASP A 106 7.13 -5.97 8.12
N ILE A 107 7.43 -5.89 6.82
CA ILE A 107 6.60 -6.43 5.74
C ILE A 107 7.33 -7.59 5.10
N THR A 108 6.71 -8.77 5.12
CA THR A 108 7.26 -9.99 4.55
C THR A 108 6.39 -10.47 3.39
N TYR A 109 7.02 -10.75 2.25
CA TYR A 109 6.44 -11.50 1.14
C TYR A 109 7.28 -12.76 0.94
N GLU A 110 6.73 -13.93 1.19
CA GLU A 110 7.41 -15.22 1.06
C GLU A 110 6.60 -16.18 0.19
N ASP A 111 7.26 -17.09 -0.53
CA ASP A 111 6.61 -18.05 -1.41
C ASP A 111 5.57 -17.43 -2.37
N VAL A 112 5.97 -16.35 -3.04
CA VAL A 112 5.12 -15.60 -3.99
C VAL A 112 5.49 -15.96 -5.43
N ARG A 113 4.54 -16.53 -6.18
CA ARG A 113 4.67 -16.88 -7.60
C ARG A 113 3.90 -15.88 -8.46
N ILE A 114 4.61 -15.02 -9.17
CA ILE A 114 4.03 -14.02 -10.07
C ILE A 114 4.31 -14.44 -11.51
N GLU A 115 3.25 -14.69 -12.28
CA GLU A 115 3.38 -15.17 -13.66
C GLU A 115 2.84 -14.15 -14.65
N LYS A 116 3.69 -13.74 -15.61
CA LYS A 116 3.32 -12.83 -16.71
C LYS A 116 2.57 -11.57 -16.24
N PRO A 117 3.10 -10.81 -15.26
CA PRO A 117 2.43 -9.59 -14.83
C PRO A 117 2.35 -8.60 -15.99
N TRP A 118 1.23 -7.89 -16.13
CA TRP A 118 1.05 -6.93 -17.23
C TRP A 118 1.87 -5.66 -17.08
N TRP A 119 2.30 -5.34 -15.84
CA TRP A 119 3.04 -4.12 -15.55
C TRP A 119 4.32 -4.36 -14.75
N TRP A 120 4.23 -4.52 -13.43
CA TRP A 120 5.41 -4.75 -12.58
C TRP A 120 5.23 -6.00 -11.72
N ALA A 121 6.19 -6.91 -11.73
CA ALA A 121 6.19 -8.00 -10.76
C ALA A 121 6.34 -7.46 -9.32
N VAL A 122 7.26 -6.52 -9.12
CA VAL A 122 7.49 -5.87 -7.84
C VAL A 122 7.62 -4.37 -8.08
N TRP A 123 6.87 -3.58 -7.32
CA TRP A 123 7.01 -2.13 -7.25
C TRP A 123 7.05 -1.68 -5.80
N ILE A 124 8.12 -0.98 -5.42
CA ILE A 124 8.26 -0.33 -4.13
C ILE A 124 8.59 1.12 -4.42
N GLY A 125 7.68 2.02 -4.10
CA GLY A 125 7.88 3.42 -4.43
C GLY A 125 6.62 4.26 -4.27
N PRO A 126 6.60 5.45 -4.89
CA PRO A 126 5.43 6.30 -4.85
C PRO A 126 4.24 5.61 -5.53
N GLN A 127 3.04 5.96 -5.07
CA GLN A 127 1.79 5.51 -5.68
C GLN A 127 1.75 5.86 -7.18
N GLN A 128 1.56 4.83 -7.98
CA GLN A 128 1.20 4.90 -9.39
C GLN A 128 -0.29 4.61 -9.51
N GLN A 129 -1.02 5.44 -10.27
CA GLN A 129 -2.50 5.52 -10.35
C GLN A 129 -3.07 6.63 -9.46
N GLN A 130 -3.93 7.42 -10.09
CA GLN A 130 -4.67 8.50 -9.47
C GLN A 130 -5.82 7.95 -8.62
N GLU A 131 -6.06 8.54 -7.45
CA GLU A 131 -7.24 8.20 -6.64
C GLU A 131 -8.51 8.72 -7.33
N PRO A 132 -9.62 7.96 -7.30
CA PRO A 132 -10.91 8.45 -7.80
C PRO A 132 -11.27 9.82 -7.20
N HIS A 133 -11.88 10.70 -8.01
CA HIS A 133 -12.35 12.03 -7.60
C HIS A 133 -11.27 13.06 -7.20
N THR A 134 -9.99 12.81 -7.51
CA THR A 134 -8.92 13.82 -7.36
C THR A 134 -8.66 14.56 -8.67
N SER A 135 -8.10 15.78 -8.61
CA SER A 135 -7.59 16.47 -9.79
C SER A 135 -6.34 15.78 -10.34
N LEU A 136 -6.20 15.72 -11.67
CA LEU A 136 -4.98 15.25 -12.33
C LEU A 136 -3.82 16.13 -11.88
N GLY A 137 -2.87 15.63 -11.08
CA GLY A 137 -1.73 16.47 -10.70
C GLY A 137 -0.75 15.89 -9.69
N ASP A 138 -1.22 15.15 -8.69
CA ASP A 138 -0.38 14.90 -7.49
C ASP A 138 0.03 13.44 -7.31
N LYS A 139 0.00 12.62 -8.37
CA LYS A 139 0.33 11.17 -8.34
C LYS A 139 1.26 10.81 -9.49
N CYS A 140 2.05 9.73 -9.34
CA CYS A 140 2.85 9.25 -10.46
C CYS A 140 1.95 8.63 -11.54
N SER A 141 2.33 8.84 -12.80
CA SER A 141 1.81 8.04 -13.91
C SER A 141 2.05 6.54 -13.66
N LEU A 142 1.15 5.69 -14.16
CA LEU A 142 1.38 4.25 -14.21
C LEU A 142 2.68 3.90 -14.95
N SER A 143 3.09 4.71 -15.93
CA SER A 143 4.33 4.54 -16.69
C SER A 143 5.59 5.03 -15.99
N TYR A 144 5.51 5.71 -14.83
CA TYR A 144 6.70 6.06 -14.05
C TYR A 144 7.52 4.78 -13.74
N PRO A 145 8.87 4.79 -13.76
CA PRO A 145 9.78 5.92 -13.96
C PRO A 145 10.14 6.21 -15.42
N PHE A 146 9.43 5.64 -16.43
CA PHE A 146 9.77 5.92 -17.83
C PHE A 146 9.59 7.40 -18.20
N PRO A 147 8.49 8.08 -17.80
CA PRO A 147 8.53 9.52 -17.62
C PRO A 147 9.36 9.84 -16.37
N ASN A 148 10.36 10.71 -16.51
CA ASN A 148 11.19 11.18 -15.40
C ASN A 148 10.46 12.16 -14.46
N GLN A 149 9.15 12.35 -14.64
CA GLN A 149 8.34 13.19 -13.79
C GLN A 149 7.43 12.31 -12.95
N CYS A 150 7.67 12.30 -11.65
CA CYS A 150 6.64 12.02 -10.69
C CYS A 150 6.42 13.27 -9.83
N PRO A 151 5.22 13.88 -9.83
CA PRO A 151 4.90 15.07 -9.03
C PRO A 151 5.09 14.90 -7.51
N THR A 152 5.36 13.68 -7.07
CA THR A 152 5.32 13.23 -5.69
C THR A 152 6.68 12.84 -5.12
N GLN A 153 7.74 12.97 -5.92
CA GLN A 153 9.14 12.74 -5.51
C GLN A 153 9.82 14.04 -5.13
#